data_AF-A0A2T7KFS8-F1
#
_entry.id   AF-A0A2T7KFS8-F1
#
_cell.length_a   1.000
_cell.length_b   1.000
_cell.length_c   1.000
_cell.angle_alpha   90.00
_cell.angle_beta   90.00
_cell.angle_gamma   90.00
#
_symmetry.space_group_name_H-M   'P 1'
#
loop_
_entity.id
_entity.type
_entity.pdbx_description
1 polymer ?
#
loop_
_entity_poly.entity_id
_entity_poly.type
_entity_poly.pdbx_seq_one_letter_code
_entity_poly.pdbx_strand_id
1 'polypeptide(L)'
;MSVTFGPILLDDEANLQLRPTFEPVLRLYYVELWKDGAVLDVHGSGEWLETAAYAVDTVGAFLAEHGVRPLTAIEHADLYGGLLQAKGGAGYEVLTRQIARQS
;
A
#
# COMPACT_ATOMS: atom_id res chain seq x y z
N MET A 1 -7.62 -3.71 15.01
CA MET A 1 -7.61 -2.26 14.76
C MET A 1 -6.83 -2.13 13.49
N SER A 2 -7.48 -1.63 12.44
CA SER A 2 -6.85 -1.48 11.14
C SER A 2 -5.71 -0.48 11.22
N VAL A 3 -4.66 -0.76 10.46
CA VAL A 3 -3.50 0.10 10.30
C VAL A 3 -3.59 0.69 8.91
N THR A 4 -3.88 1.99 8.85
CA THR A 4 -3.67 2.79 7.66
C THR A 4 -2.25 3.35 7.74
N PHE A 5 -1.46 3.10 6.71
CA PHE A 5 -0.13 3.69 6.57
C PHE A 5 -0.16 4.67 5.41
N GLY A 6 0.66 5.72 5.52
CA GLY A 6 0.44 7.05 4.93
C GLY A 6 -0.16 7.09 3.52
N PRO A 7 -0.89 8.16 3.19
CA PRO A 7 -1.38 8.32 1.83
C PRO A 7 -0.17 8.43 0.88
N ILE A 8 -0.16 7.63 -0.16
CA ILE A 8 0.81 7.76 -1.25
C ILE A 8 0.23 8.79 -2.21
N LEU A 9 0.88 9.95 -2.31
CA LEU A 9 0.49 11.01 -3.23
C LEU A 9 0.89 10.60 -4.65
N LEU A 10 -0.10 10.38 -5.51
CA LEU A 10 0.11 9.96 -6.89
C LEU A 10 0.22 11.17 -7.83
N ASP A 11 -0.56 12.20 -7.55
CA ASP A 11 -0.57 13.46 -8.29
C ASP A 11 -1.05 14.57 -7.36
N ASP A 12 -0.16 15.51 -7.06
CA ASP A 12 -0.45 16.64 -6.17
C ASP A 12 -1.41 17.65 -6.81
N GLU A 13 -1.30 17.87 -8.13
CA GLU A 13 -2.15 18.83 -8.85
C GLU A 13 -3.58 18.28 -8.99
N ALA A 14 -3.71 16.99 -9.25
CA ALA A 14 -5.00 16.30 -9.34
C ALA A 14 -5.54 15.83 -7.98
N ASN A 15 -4.82 16.12 -6.88
CA ASN A 15 -5.13 15.69 -5.52
C ASN A 15 -5.51 14.19 -5.44
N LEU A 16 -4.71 13.37 -6.12
CA LEU A 16 -4.92 11.94 -6.27
C LEU A 16 -4.02 11.18 -5.29
N GLN A 17 -4.61 10.31 -4.47
CA GLN A 17 -3.91 9.63 -3.38
C GLN A 17 -4.30 8.16 -3.32
N LEU A 18 -3.37 7.28 -2.97
CA LEU A 18 -3.68 5.93 -2.50
C LEU A 18 -3.64 5.88 -0.99
N ARG A 19 -4.64 5.25 -0.39
CA ARG A 19 -4.71 5.02 1.05
C ARG A 19 -4.76 3.53 1.35
N PRO A 20 -3.61 2.90 1.59
CA PRO A 20 -3.55 1.49 1.94
C PRO A 20 -3.98 1.26 3.39
N THR A 21 -4.75 0.21 3.61
CA THR A 21 -5.18 -0.23 4.94
C THR A 21 -4.97 -1.73 5.09
N PHE A 22 -4.44 -2.13 6.25
CA PHE A 22 -4.31 -3.52 6.65
C PHE A 22 -5.10 -3.79 7.93
N GLU A 23 -5.95 -4.81 7.92
CA GLU A 23 -6.63 -5.30 9.12
C GLU A 23 -5.96 -6.59 9.63
N PRO A 24 -5.18 -6.53 10.72
CA PRO A 24 -4.40 -7.67 11.21
C PRO A 24 -5.22 -8.87 11.69
N VAL A 25 -6.42 -8.69 12.22
CA VAL A 25 -7.25 -9.80 12.75
C VAL A 25 -7.75 -10.67 11.61
N LEU A 26 -8.22 -10.03 10.55
CA LEU A 26 -8.75 -10.71 9.36
C LEU A 26 -7.65 -10.97 8.31
N ARG A 27 -6.45 -10.41 8.50
CA ARG A 27 -5.35 -10.40 7.52
C ARG A 27 -5.80 -9.88 6.16
N LEU A 28 -6.68 -8.88 6.19
CA LEU A 28 -7.20 -8.24 5.00
C LEU A 28 -6.34 -7.04 4.65
N TYR A 29 -6.12 -6.85 3.37
CA TYR A 29 -5.50 -5.67 2.82
C TYR A 29 -6.43 -5.08 1.78
N TYR A 30 -6.64 -3.78 1.85
CA TYR A 30 -7.31 -3.04 0.80
C TYR A 30 -6.65 -1.68 0.60
N VAL A 31 -6.83 -1.14 -0.58
CA VAL A 31 -6.32 0.17 -0.97
C VAL A 31 -7.48 0.98 -1.50
N GLU A 32 -7.63 2.18 -0.98
CA GLU A 32 -8.60 3.15 -1.50
C GLU A 32 -7.87 4.11 -2.43
N LEU A 33 -8.41 4.33 -3.63
CA LEU A 33 -8.01 5.43 -4.49
C LEU A 33 -8.87 6.64 -4.14
N TRP A 34 -8.24 7.74 -3.77
CA TRP A 34 -8.90 8.98 -3.38
C TRP A 34 -8.62 10.07 -4.39
N LYS A 35 -9.64 10.85 -4.72
CA LYS A 35 -9.54 12.06 -5.54
C LYS A 35 -10.38 13.16 -4.94
N ASP A 36 -9.82 14.36 -4.81
CA ASP A 36 -10.54 15.54 -4.31
C ASP A 36 -11.22 15.32 -2.95
N GLY A 37 -10.59 14.51 -2.08
CA GLY A 37 -11.09 14.20 -0.75
C GLY A 37 -12.22 13.18 -0.70
N ALA A 38 -12.57 12.54 -1.82
CA ALA A 38 -13.55 11.45 -1.89
C ALA A 38 -12.88 10.14 -2.31
N VAL A 39 -13.43 9.02 -1.83
CA VAL A 39 -13.07 7.69 -2.33
C VAL A 39 -13.60 7.55 -3.75
N LEU A 40 -12.70 7.30 -4.70
CA LEU A 40 -13.03 7.01 -6.09
C LEU A 40 -13.34 5.53 -6.25
N ASP A 41 -12.47 4.65 -5.74
CA ASP A 41 -12.65 3.19 -5.80
C ASP A 41 -11.79 2.47 -4.73
N VAL A 42 -12.02 1.17 -4.54
CA VAL A 42 -11.35 0.33 -3.56
C VAL A 42 -10.88 -0.99 -4.17
N HIS A 43 -9.58 -1.27 -4.05
CA HIS A 43 -8.95 -2.53 -4.44
C HIS A 43 -8.72 -3.44 -3.23
N GLY A 44 -8.83 -4.76 -3.41
CA GLY A 44 -8.51 -5.76 -2.38
C GLY A 44 -9.61 -6.04 -1.35
N SER A 45 -10.86 -5.63 -1.59
CA SER A 45 -11.97 -5.86 -0.66
C SER A 45 -12.40 -7.34 -0.58
N GLY A 46 -11.66 -8.15 0.18
CA GLY A 46 -12.07 -9.51 0.57
C GLY A 46 -11.08 -10.63 0.26
N GLU A 47 -9.92 -10.34 -0.32
CA GLU A 47 -8.91 -11.36 -0.59
C GLU A 47 -7.93 -11.53 0.57
N TRP A 48 -7.53 -12.79 0.80
CA TRP A 48 -6.50 -13.11 1.78
C TRP A 48 -5.14 -12.61 1.28
N LEU A 49 -4.45 -11.81 2.08
CA LEU A 49 -3.13 -11.31 1.74
C LEU A 49 -2.09 -12.45 1.76
N GLU A 50 -1.78 -13.00 0.58
CA GLU A 50 -0.76 -14.05 0.43
C GLU A 50 0.63 -13.52 0.79
N THR A 51 1.10 -12.48 0.09
CA THR A 51 2.36 -11.79 0.37
C THR A 51 2.23 -10.28 0.17
N ALA A 52 3.11 -9.50 0.81
CA ALA A 52 3.17 -8.06 0.58
C ALA A 52 3.54 -7.73 -0.87
N ALA A 53 4.42 -8.54 -1.50
CA ALA A 53 4.77 -8.36 -2.92
C ALA A 53 3.55 -8.54 -3.83
N TYR A 54 2.78 -9.61 -3.62
CA TYR A 54 1.55 -9.86 -4.37
C TYR A 54 0.55 -8.70 -4.25
N ALA A 55 0.33 -8.19 -3.04
CA ALA A 55 -0.54 -7.04 -2.83
C ALA A 55 -0.08 -5.79 -3.58
N VAL A 56 1.22 -5.52 -3.62
CA VAL A 56 1.75 -4.35 -4.34
C VAL A 56 1.64 -4.53 -5.86
N ASP A 57 1.94 -5.72 -6.37
CA ASP A 57 1.90 -6.02 -7.81
C ASP A 57 0.49 -5.83 -8.39
N THR A 58 -0.55 -6.17 -7.63
CA THR A 58 -1.94 -6.00 -8.06
C THR A 58 -2.41 -4.54 -8.08
N VAL A 59 -1.79 -3.65 -7.30
CA VAL A 59 -2.13 -2.21 -7.30
C VAL A 59 -1.79 -1.55 -8.63
N GLY A 60 -0.77 -2.01 -9.34
CA GLY A 60 -0.44 -1.47 -10.67
C GLY A 60 -1.56 -1.66 -11.70
N ALA A 61 -2.20 -2.84 -11.70
CA ALA A 61 -3.34 -3.12 -12.57
C ALA A 61 -4.55 -2.25 -12.20
N PHE A 62 -4.85 -2.15 -10.89
CA PHE A 62 -5.90 -1.29 -10.36
C PHE A 62 -5.72 0.18 -10.80
N LEU A 63 -4.52 0.74 -10.69
CA LEU A 63 -4.23 2.11 -11.14
C LEU A 63 -4.44 2.28 -12.65
N ALA A 64 -4.01 1.30 -13.44
CA ALA A 64 -4.17 1.35 -14.89
C ALA A 64 -5.64 1.36 -15.33
N GLU A 65 -6.53 0.65 -14.61
CA GLU A 65 -7.98 0.66 -14.86
C GLU A 65 -8.60 2.06 -14.67
N HIS A 66 -8.01 2.88 -13.79
CA HIS A 66 -8.42 4.27 -13.57
C HIS A 66 -7.66 5.29 -14.44
N GLY A 67 -6.84 4.83 -15.39
CA GLY A 67 -6.01 5.71 -16.23
C GLY A 67 -4.93 6.44 -15.44
N VAL A 68 -4.58 5.93 -14.25
CA VAL A 68 -3.53 6.48 -13.39
C VAL A 68 -2.19 5.86 -13.80
N ARG A 69 -1.13 6.67 -13.75
CA ARG A 69 0.22 6.18 -14.04
C ARG A 69 0.61 5.03 -13.09
N PRO A 70 1.51 4.14 -13.52
CA PRO A 70 2.13 3.17 -12.60
C PRO A 70 2.79 3.87 -11.41
N LEU A 71 2.90 3.16 -10.29
CA LEU A 71 3.69 3.59 -9.15
C LEU A 71 5.15 3.81 -9.57
N THR A 72 5.76 4.88 -9.06
CA THR A 72 7.20 5.04 -9.14
C THR A 72 7.89 4.00 -8.26
N ALA A 73 9.19 3.79 -8.46
CA ALA A 73 9.96 2.86 -7.61
C ALA A 73 9.92 3.25 -6.12
N ILE A 74 9.83 4.56 -5.81
CA ILE A 74 9.75 5.07 -4.43
C ILE A 74 8.37 4.77 -3.85
N GLU A 75 7.29 5.11 -4.56
CA GLU A 75 5.91 4.83 -4.11
C GLU A 75 5.66 3.34 -3.91
N HIS A 76 6.24 2.51 -4.80
CA HIS A 76 6.20 1.06 -4.68
C HIS A 76 6.93 0.57 -3.42
N ALA A 77 8.10 1.15 -3.13
CA ALA A 77 8.86 0.82 -1.91
C ALA A 77 8.12 1.26 -0.64
N ASP A 78 7.47 2.43 -0.66
CA ASP A 78 6.69 2.96 0.45
C ASP A 78 5.46 2.07 0.75
N LEU A 79 4.72 1.69 -0.29
CA LEU A 79 3.59 0.76 -0.17
C LEU A 79 4.03 -0.59 0.41
N TYR A 80 5.12 -1.15 -0.12
CA TYR A 80 5.67 -2.43 0.32
C TYR A 80 6.17 -2.36 1.77
N GLY A 81 6.91 -1.31 2.13
CA GLY A 81 7.43 -1.09 3.48
C GLY A 81 6.31 -0.92 4.51
N GLY A 82 5.28 -0.14 4.17
CA GLY A 82 4.12 0.05 5.03
C GLY A 82 3.32 -1.25 5.24
N LEU A 83 3.18 -2.08 4.21
CA LEU A 83 2.60 -3.42 4.33
C LEU A 83 3.40 -4.33 5.26
N LEU A 84 4.73 -4.35 5.12
CA LEU A 84 5.60 -5.13 6.02
C LEU A 84 5.46 -4.66 7.47
N GLN A 85 5.46 -3.34 7.69
CA GLN A 85 5.28 -2.75 9.01
C GLN A 85 3.92 -3.09 9.61
N ALA A 86 2.85 -2.95 8.84
CA ALA A 86 1.48 -3.21 9.29
C ALA A 86 1.21 -4.70 9.55
N LYS A 87 1.79 -5.59 8.73
CA LYS A 87 1.72 -7.05 8.94
C LYS A 87 2.52 -7.50 10.17
N GLY A 88 3.62 -6.81 10.49
CA GLY A 88 4.55 -7.20 11.53
C GLY A 88 5.23 -8.55 11.24
N GLY A 89 5.96 -9.07 12.24
CA GLY A 89 6.63 -10.37 12.16
C GLY A 89 7.99 -10.35 11.43
N ALA A 90 8.51 -11.54 11.11
CA ALA A 90 9.90 -11.74 10.69
C ALA A 90 10.33 -10.89 9.47
N GLY A 91 9.42 -10.60 8.53
CA GLY A 91 9.71 -9.73 7.38
C GLY A 91 10.02 -8.28 7.78
N TYR A 92 9.30 -7.74 8.76
CA TYR A 92 9.56 -6.41 9.33
C TYR A 92 10.83 -6.38 10.19
N GLU A 93 11.11 -7.45 10.93
CA GLU A 93 12.36 -7.60 11.69
C GLU A 93 13.61 -7.64 10.79
N VAL A 94 13.52 -8.26 9.61
CA VAL A 94 14.60 -8.26 8.63
C VAL A 94 14.79 -6.87 8.02
N LEU A 95 13.71 -6.20 7.63
CA LEU A 95 13.74 -4.83 7.09
C LEU A 95 14.43 -3.86 8.08
N THR A 96 13.97 -3.85 9.34
CA THR A 96 14.52 -2.98 10.39
C THR A 96 16.00 -3.26 10.67
N ARG A 97 16.45 -4.53 10.64
CA ARG A 97 17.86 -4.90 10.77
C ARG A 97 18.72 -4.46 9.59
N GLN A 98 18.17 -4.48 8.37
CA GLN A 98 18.89 -4.02 7.17
C GLN A 98 19.07 -2.50 7.19
N ILE A 99 18.03 -1.75 7.55
CA ILE A 99 18.08 -0.29 7.69
C ILE A 99 19.10 0.11 8.77
N ALA A 100 19.05 -0.54 9.95
CA ALA A 100 19.99 -0.27 11.04
C ALA A 100 21.45 -0.60 10.71
N ARG A 101 21.74 -1.42 9.69
CA ARG A 101 23.09 -1.72 9.21
C ARG A 101 23.63 -0.71 8.20
N GLN A 102 22.77 0.11 7.62
CA GLN A 102 23.13 1.14 6.66
C GLN A 102 23.23 2.54 7.29
N SER A 103 23.02 2.63 8.62
CA SER A 103 23.09 3.86 9.42
C SER A 103 24.44 4.02 10.11
#